data_AF-A0A920GG12-F1
#
_entry.id   AF-A0A920GG12-F1
#
_cell.length_a   1.000
_cell.length_b   1.000
_cell.length_c   1.000
_cell.angle_alpha   90.00
_cell.angle_beta   90.00
_cell.angle_gamma   90.00
#
_symmetry.space_group_name_H-M   'P 1'
#
loop_
_entity.id
_entity.type
_entity.pdbx_description
1 polymer ?
#
loop_
_entity_poly.entity_id
_entity_poly.type
_entity_poly.pdbx_seq_one_letter_code
_entity_poly.pdbx_strand_id
1 'polypeptide(L)'
;MKIIEIKLTYLAEVFTNISVINGDALDQDILTEAGIKNTETFVSLTNNDEVNILSALLAKRSGAIRAVTLINKPSYIPLINTLGVNSVISPAQITVSSILSKIRSGSIKSIHSIIEERGEVFEARALESSNIVGKPLRTLKLPKSICIGAIYKDDEIIIPKGDTIIDINDIIIVFAEKKSVKKLETILSIRMDLI
;
A
#
# COMPACT_ATOMS: atom_id res chain seq x y z
N MET A 1 -20.05 6.94 3.37
CA MET A 1 -18.87 7.45 4.12
C MET A 1 -19.37 8.55 5.05
N LYS A 2 -19.27 8.39 6.36
CA LYS A 2 -19.64 9.42 7.35
C LYS A 2 -18.34 10.05 7.85
N ILE A 3 -18.23 11.36 7.66
CA ILE A 3 -17.02 12.13 8.01
C ILE A 3 -17.29 12.76 9.37
N ILE A 4 -16.40 12.50 10.34
CA ILE A 4 -16.44 13.15 11.64
C ILE A 4 -15.39 14.28 11.62
N GLU A 5 -15.92 15.48 11.81
CA GLU A 5 -15.21 16.74 12.05
C GLU A 5 -14.46 17.39 10.87
N ILE A 6 -15.04 18.48 10.34
CA ILE A 6 -14.45 19.79 9.95
C ILE A 6 -15.44 20.53 9.03
N LYS A 7 -15.84 21.76 9.42
CA LYS A 7 -16.71 22.71 8.68
C LYS A 7 -18.01 22.13 8.10
N LEU A 8 -18.94 21.86 9.00
CA LEU A 8 -20.26 21.26 8.77
C LEU A 8 -21.09 21.95 7.68
N THR A 9 -21.13 23.28 7.67
CA THR A 9 -21.96 24.06 6.73
C THR A 9 -21.45 23.91 5.30
N TYR A 10 -20.14 23.99 5.10
CA TYR A 10 -19.53 23.84 3.77
C TYR A 10 -19.69 22.41 3.24
N LEU A 11 -19.47 21.38 4.08
CA LEU A 11 -19.61 19.99 3.64
C LEU A 11 -21.06 19.62 3.31
N ALA A 12 -22.02 20.13 4.08
CA ALA A 12 -23.45 19.92 3.82
C ALA A 12 -23.91 20.62 2.54
N GLU A 13 -23.34 21.79 2.22
CA GLU A 13 -23.65 22.53 0.98
C GLU A 13 -22.99 21.91 -0.26
N VAL A 14 -21.77 21.41 -0.15
CA VAL A 14 -20.99 20.89 -1.28
C VAL A 14 -21.38 19.47 -1.67
N PHE A 15 -21.80 18.65 -0.71
CA PHE A 15 -22.08 17.24 -0.93
C PHE A 15 -23.53 16.89 -0.60
N THR A 16 -24.36 16.68 -1.62
CA THR A 16 -25.79 16.37 -1.46
C THR A 16 -26.06 14.94 -0.99
N ASN A 17 -25.08 14.04 -1.12
CA ASN A 17 -25.25 12.60 -0.89
C ASN A 17 -24.46 12.09 0.32
N ILE A 18 -24.09 12.97 1.25
CA ILE A 18 -23.42 12.58 2.51
C ILE A 18 -24.28 12.97 3.71
N SER A 19 -24.26 12.12 4.74
CA SER A 19 -24.80 12.47 6.06
C SER A 19 -23.66 13.06 6.88
N VAL A 20 -23.87 14.28 7.36
CA VAL A 20 -22.93 15.00 8.21
C VAL A 20 -23.49 14.99 9.63
N ILE A 21 -22.66 14.59 10.59
CA ILE A 21 -23.01 14.56 12.02
C ILE A 21 -22.01 15.43 12.76
N ASN A 22 -22.51 16.32 13.60
CA ASN A 22 -21.71 17.13 14.50
C ASN A 22 -21.63 16.43 15.86
N GLY A 23 -20.44 15.98 16.24
CA GLY A 23 -20.19 15.37 17.54
C GLY A 23 -18.75 14.90 17.67
N ASP A 24 -18.39 14.52 18.89
CA ASP A 24 -17.08 13.95 19.20
C ASP A 24 -17.00 12.50 18.69
N ALA A 25 -15.92 12.15 17.98
CA ALA A 25 -15.67 10.80 17.50
C ALA A 25 -15.43 9.78 18.63
N LEU A 26 -15.16 10.26 19.84
CA LEU A 26 -14.99 9.44 21.04
C LEU A 26 -16.31 9.23 21.81
N ASP A 27 -17.37 9.92 21.42
CA ASP A 27 -18.71 9.74 21.97
C ASP A 27 -19.41 8.54 21.31
N GLN A 28 -19.75 7.54 22.12
CA GLN A 28 -20.39 6.33 21.64
C GLN A 28 -21.83 6.56 21.16
N ASP A 29 -22.54 7.55 21.71
CA ASP A 29 -23.88 7.91 21.28
C ASP A 29 -23.84 8.54 19.89
N ILE A 30 -22.84 9.40 19.63
CA ILE A 30 -22.57 9.97 18.29
C ILE A 30 -22.24 8.86 17.28
N LEU A 31 -21.39 7.88 17.65
CA LEU A 31 -21.10 6.75 16.77
C LEU A 31 -22.34 5.90 16.48
N THR A 32 -23.23 5.75 17.46
CA THR A 32 -24.48 5.00 17.33
C THR A 32 -25.47 5.73 16.43
N GLU A 33 -25.63 7.04 16.59
CA GLU A 33 -26.37 7.92 15.68
C GLU A 33 -25.77 7.87 14.26
N ALA A 34 -24.44 7.79 14.17
CA ALA A 34 -23.72 7.54 12.93
C ALA A 34 -23.92 6.12 12.38
N GLY A 35 -24.70 5.25 13.02
CA GLY A 35 -25.04 3.92 12.50
C GLY A 35 -23.84 2.98 12.41
N ILE A 36 -22.87 3.14 13.33
CA ILE A 36 -21.59 2.42 13.30
C ILE A 36 -21.73 0.89 13.21
N LYS A 37 -22.80 0.33 13.78
CA LYS A 37 -23.09 -1.11 13.80
C LYS A 37 -23.21 -1.73 12.40
N ASN A 38 -23.65 -0.94 11.41
CA ASN A 38 -23.83 -1.39 10.02
C ASN A 38 -22.73 -0.82 9.10
N THR A 39 -21.66 -0.26 9.65
CA THR A 39 -20.60 0.38 8.88
C THR A 39 -19.56 -0.64 8.42
N GLU A 40 -19.38 -0.76 7.11
CA GLU A 40 -18.36 -1.65 6.53
C GLU A 40 -16.93 -1.14 6.78
N THR A 41 -16.73 0.17 6.83
CA THR A 41 -15.43 0.79 7.04
C THR A 41 -15.57 2.12 7.76
N PHE A 42 -14.96 2.21 8.93
CA PHE A 42 -14.76 3.45 9.66
C PHE A 42 -13.42 4.08 9.27
N VAL A 43 -13.38 5.39 9.11
CA VAL A 43 -12.14 6.12 8.77
C VAL A 43 -11.99 7.33 9.69
N SER A 44 -10.89 7.39 10.44
CA SER A 44 -10.54 8.54 11.29
C SER A 44 -9.38 9.33 10.71
N LEU A 45 -9.65 10.61 10.36
CA LEU A 45 -8.74 11.48 9.61
C LEU A 45 -8.56 12.86 10.27
N THR A 46 -8.71 12.95 11.59
CA THR A 46 -8.48 14.20 12.32
C THR A 46 -6.99 14.53 12.37
N ASN A 47 -6.64 15.74 12.80
CA ASN A 47 -5.25 16.15 13.01
C ASN A 47 -4.62 15.60 14.30
N ASN A 48 -5.36 14.80 15.07
CA ASN A 48 -4.92 14.26 16.35
C ASN A 48 -4.83 12.72 16.26
N ASP A 49 -3.61 12.20 16.36
CA ASP A 49 -3.36 10.76 16.25
C ASP A 49 -4.06 9.98 17.37
N GLU A 50 -4.09 10.51 18.60
CA GLU A 50 -4.73 9.85 19.75
C GLU A 50 -6.26 9.73 19.55
N VAL A 51 -6.92 10.80 19.05
CA VAL A 51 -8.34 10.77 18.68
C VAL A 51 -8.59 9.77 17.56
N ASN A 52 -7.71 9.74 16.54
CA ASN A 52 -7.84 8.84 15.41
C ASN A 52 -7.75 7.36 15.84
N ILE A 53 -6.79 7.04 16.71
CA ILE A 53 -6.60 5.69 17.26
C ILE A 53 -7.82 5.30 18.10
N LEU A 54 -8.18 6.12 19.09
CA LEU A 54 -9.24 5.78 20.05
C LEU A 54 -10.60 5.65 19.35
N SER A 55 -10.94 6.57 18.45
CA SER A 55 -12.19 6.48 17.67
C SER A 55 -12.24 5.25 16.77
N ALA A 56 -11.12 4.84 16.15
CA ALA A 56 -11.05 3.61 15.36
C ALA A 56 -11.28 2.36 16.22
N LEU A 57 -10.74 2.33 17.44
CA LEU A 57 -10.95 1.23 18.39
C LEU A 57 -12.39 1.17 18.87
N LEU A 58 -12.98 2.31 19.23
CA LEU A 58 -14.39 2.41 19.62
C LEU A 58 -15.29 1.96 18.48
N ALA A 59 -15.03 2.40 17.24
CA ALA A 59 -15.75 1.98 16.05
C ALA A 59 -15.71 0.47 15.83
N LYS A 60 -14.53 -0.15 15.95
CA LYS A 60 -14.36 -1.62 15.87
C LYS A 60 -15.18 -2.32 16.94
N ARG A 61 -15.12 -1.86 18.20
CA ARG A 61 -15.89 -2.43 19.31
C ARG A 61 -17.39 -2.29 19.11
N SER A 62 -17.83 -1.20 18.49
CA SER A 62 -19.24 -0.88 18.23
C SER A 62 -19.81 -1.52 16.95
N GLY A 63 -19.01 -2.32 16.23
CA GLY A 63 -19.49 -3.19 15.14
C GLY A 63 -18.98 -2.87 13.74
N ALA A 64 -18.06 -1.91 13.58
CA ALA A 64 -17.49 -1.64 12.26
C ALA A 64 -16.66 -2.85 11.76
N ILE A 65 -16.92 -3.29 10.53
CA ILE A 65 -16.21 -4.44 9.94
C ILE A 65 -14.72 -4.13 9.79
N ARG A 66 -14.40 -2.93 9.28
CA ARG A 66 -13.03 -2.43 9.09
C ARG A 66 -12.85 -1.07 9.75
N ALA A 67 -11.64 -0.78 10.21
CA ALA A 67 -11.24 0.57 10.60
C ALA A 67 -9.91 0.94 9.96
N VAL A 68 -9.85 2.14 9.39
CA VAL A 68 -8.67 2.77 8.78
C VAL A 68 -8.39 4.06 9.52
N THR A 69 -7.14 4.32 9.87
CA THR A 69 -6.80 5.48 10.69
C THR A 69 -5.58 6.23 10.15
N LEU A 70 -5.64 7.56 10.22
CA LEU A 70 -4.53 8.45 9.89
C LEU A 70 -3.58 8.58 11.07
N ILE A 71 -2.29 8.35 10.84
CA ILE A 71 -1.23 8.46 11.85
C ILE A 71 -0.06 9.26 11.33
N ASN A 72 0.23 10.36 12.00
CA ASN A 72 1.36 11.22 11.69
C ASN A 72 2.62 10.78 12.42
N LYS A 73 2.51 10.27 13.65
CA LYS A 73 3.63 9.76 14.48
C LYS A 73 3.91 8.28 14.18
N PRO A 74 5.00 7.94 13.45
CA PRO A 74 5.27 6.55 13.07
C PRO A 74 5.49 5.61 14.25
N SER A 75 5.87 6.14 15.42
CA SER A 75 6.05 5.38 16.66
C SER A 75 4.77 4.68 17.15
N TYR A 76 3.58 5.10 16.70
CA TYR A 76 2.32 4.44 17.04
C TYR A 76 1.95 3.27 16.13
N ILE A 77 2.57 3.13 14.96
CA ILE A 77 2.24 2.07 13.99
C ILE A 77 2.34 0.66 14.60
N PRO A 78 3.41 0.29 15.34
CA PRO A 78 3.52 -1.04 15.92
C PRO A 78 2.41 -1.35 16.94
N LEU A 79 1.99 -0.34 17.71
CA LEU A 79 0.93 -0.47 18.72
C LEU A 79 -0.44 -0.67 18.06
N ILE A 80 -0.73 0.03 16.97
CA ILE A 80 -2.05 -0.04 16.34
C ILE A 80 -2.29 -1.40 15.68
N ASN A 81 -1.23 -1.99 15.11
CA ASN A 81 -1.29 -3.32 14.51
C ASN A 81 -1.69 -4.41 15.53
N THR A 82 -1.36 -4.23 16.81
CA THR A 82 -1.76 -5.18 17.87
C THR A 82 -3.18 -4.96 18.36
N LEU A 83 -3.78 -3.79 18.11
CA LEU A 83 -5.09 -3.39 18.61
C LEU A 83 -6.24 -3.69 17.62
N GLY A 84 -5.96 -4.39 16.51
CA GLY A 84 -6.99 -4.87 15.58
C GLY A 84 -7.56 -3.80 14.63
N VAL A 85 -6.89 -2.65 14.51
CA VAL A 85 -7.17 -1.67 13.45
C VAL A 85 -6.57 -2.19 12.15
N ASN A 86 -7.40 -2.24 11.10
CA ASN A 86 -7.07 -3.01 9.90
C ASN A 86 -6.01 -2.35 9.02
N SER A 87 -5.91 -1.02 9.02
CA SER A 87 -4.95 -0.30 8.18
C SER A 87 -4.60 1.07 8.76
N VAL A 88 -3.32 1.43 8.62
CA VAL A 88 -2.78 2.74 9.02
C VAL A 88 -2.30 3.48 7.78
N ILE A 89 -2.72 4.73 7.63
CA ILE A 89 -2.19 5.64 6.62
C ILE A 89 -1.22 6.58 7.32
N SER A 90 0.04 6.60 6.88
CA SER A 90 1.04 7.56 7.37
C SER A 90 1.48 8.50 6.25
N PRO A 91 1.00 9.77 6.24
CA PRO A 91 1.39 10.75 5.22
C PRO A 91 2.89 10.99 5.19
N ALA A 92 3.54 10.96 6.36
CA ALA A 92 4.99 11.09 6.48
C ALA A 92 5.70 9.97 5.71
N GLN A 93 5.29 8.71 5.92
CA GLN A 93 5.85 7.58 5.16
C GLN A 93 5.56 7.70 3.67
N ILE A 94 4.32 8.04 3.27
CA ILE A 94 3.94 8.22 1.86
C ILE A 94 4.79 9.31 1.20
N THR A 95 5.02 10.43 1.90
CA THR A 95 5.84 11.54 1.41
C THR A 95 7.29 11.12 1.23
N VAL A 96 7.88 10.47 2.24
CA VAL A 96 9.24 9.92 2.17
C VAL A 96 9.36 8.93 1.02
N SER A 97 8.45 7.97 0.90
CA SER A 97 8.42 7.00 -0.20
C SER A 97 8.31 7.71 -1.55
N SER A 98 7.47 8.74 -1.67
CA SER A 98 7.31 9.51 -2.91
C SER A 98 8.58 10.24 -3.32
N ILE A 99 9.29 10.85 -2.36
CA ILE A 99 10.58 11.53 -2.61
C ILE A 99 11.66 10.52 -2.97
N LEU A 100 11.83 9.47 -2.17
CA LEU A 100 12.82 8.41 -2.44
C LEU A 100 12.58 7.77 -3.81
N SER A 101 11.32 7.59 -4.21
CA SER A 101 10.97 7.05 -5.52
C SER A 101 11.43 7.93 -6.70
N LYS A 102 11.59 9.24 -6.48
CA LYS A 102 12.11 10.20 -7.48
C LYS A 102 13.63 10.30 -7.46
N ILE A 103 14.25 10.11 -6.30
CA ILE A 103 15.71 10.11 -6.15
C ILE A 103 16.32 8.81 -6.70
N ARG A 104 15.60 7.69 -6.63
CA ARG A 104 16.00 6.40 -7.22
C ARG A 104 16.13 6.55 -8.74
N SER A 105 17.33 6.85 -9.21
CA SER A 105 17.71 6.94 -10.62
C SER A 105 18.30 5.61 -11.08
N GLY A 106 17.50 4.80 -11.79
CA GLY A 106 17.95 3.54 -12.35
C GLY A 106 16.83 2.81 -13.11
N SER A 107 17.17 1.71 -13.80
CA SER A 107 16.20 0.90 -14.57
C SER A 107 15.24 0.07 -13.71
N ILE A 108 15.32 0.19 -12.38
CA ILE A 108 14.53 -0.56 -11.39
C ILE A 108 14.06 0.40 -10.29
N LYS A 109 12.77 0.33 -9.96
CA LYS A 109 12.12 1.09 -8.89
C LYS A 109 11.52 0.11 -7.87
N SER A 110 12.07 0.06 -6.65
CA SER A 110 11.39 -0.66 -5.55
C SER A 110 10.09 0.08 -5.21
N ILE A 111 8.97 -0.63 -5.30
CA ILE A 111 7.62 -0.07 -5.20
C ILE A 111 7.15 -0.13 -3.75
N HIS A 112 7.33 -1.29 -3.08
CA HIS A 112 6.85 -1.51 -1.72
C HIS A 112 7.64 -2.62 -0.99
N SER A 113 7.89 -2.42 0.31
CA SER A 113 8.30 -3.48 1.23
C SER A 113 7.06 -4.25 1.71
N ILE A 114 7.11 -5.58 1.71
CA ILE A 114 6.03 -6.44 2.20
C ILE A 114 6.24 -6.73 3.69
N ILE A 115 5.13 -6.77 4.44
CA ILE A 115 4.98 -7.07 5.87
C ILE A 115 6.11 -7.94 6.46
N GLU A 116 6.64 -7.52 7.62
CA GLU A 116 7.66 -8.22 8.41
C GLU A 116 9.02 -8.45 7.71
N GLU A 117 9.47 -7.54 6.85
CA GLU A 117 10.83 -7.58 6.26
C GLU A 117 11.12 -8.83 5.40
N ARG A 118 10.10 -9.60 5.02
CA ARG A 118 10.28 -10.88 4.32
C ARG A 118 10.75 -10.69 2.88
N GLY A 119 10.43 -9.57 2.25
CA GLY A 119 10.84 -9.24 0.90
C GLY A 119 10.26 -7.93 0.37
N GLU A 120 10.62 -7.61 -0.86
CA GLU A 120 10.26 -6.37 -1.53
C GLU A 120 9.69 -6.64 -2.92
N VAL A 121 8.80 -5.76 -3.38
CA VAL A 121 8.30 -5.73 -4.76
C VAL A 121 9.03 -4.66 -5.54
N PHE A 122 9.54 -5.06 -6.71
CA PHE A 122 10.32 -4.26 -7.64
C PHE A 122 9.57 -4.11 -8.96
N GLU A 123 9.55 -2.89 -9.49
CA GLU A 123 9.26 -2.59 -10.89
C GLU A 123 10.60 -2.54 -11.62
N ALA A 124 10.78 -3.32 -12.68
CA ALA A 124 12.01 -3.34 -13.45
C ALA A 124 11.72 -3.26 -14.94
N ARG A 125 12.43 -2.42 -15.67
CA ARG A 125 12.42 -2.46 -17.13
C ARG A 125 13.33 -3.57 -17.62
N ALA A 126 12.81 -4.45 -18.46
CA ALA A 126 13.58 -5.49 -19.13
C ALA A 126 14.57 -4.85 -20.13
N LEU A 127 15.87 -5.00 -19.90
CA LEU A 127 16.91 -4.52 -20.82
C LEU A 127 17.35 -5.65 -21.73
N GLU A 128 17.91 -5.31 -22.88
CA GLU A 128 18.49 -6.29 -23.81
C GLU A 128 19.56 -7.17 -23.15
N SER A 129 20.30 -6.64 -22.18
CA SER A 129 21.30 -7.37 -21.41
C SER A 129 20.72 -8.32 -20.35
N SER A 130 19.41 -8.27 -20.07
CA SER A 130 18.77 -9.08 -19.02
C SER A 130 18.67 -10.54 -19.46
N ASN A 131 19.02 -11.47 -18.57
CA ASN A 131 19.07 -12.91 -18.89
C ASN A 131 17.70 -13.57 -19.16
N ILE A 132 16.62 -12.84 -18.87
CA ILE A 132 15.22 -13.27 -18.93
C ILE A 132 14.51 -12.91 -20.23
N VAL A 133 15.06 -11.98 -21.01
CA VAL A 133 14.45 -11.50 -22.25
C VAL A 133 14.50 -12.57 -23.34
N GLY A 134 13.42 -12.65 -24.12
CA GLY A 134 13.31 -13.53 -25.29
C GLY A 134 13.21 -15.03 -24.97
N LYS A 135 12.95 -15.38 -23.70
CA LYS A 135 12.85 -16.78 -23.25
C LYS A 135 11.51 -17.02 -22.56
N PRO A 136 10.87 -18.18 -22.76
CA PRO A 136 9.68 -18.55 -21.99
C PRO A 136 10.03 -18.67 -20.49
N LEU A 137 9.19 -18.13 -19.60
CA LEU A 137 9.45 -18.10 -18.15
C LEU A 137 9.75 -19.48 -17.56
N ARG A 138 9.11 -20.55 -18.05
CA ARG A 138 9.34 -21.94 -17.61
C ARG A 138 10.78 -22.42 -17.81
N THR A 139 11.52 -21.81 -18.73
CA THR A 139 12.92 -22.15 -19.03
C THR A 139 13.90 -21.40 -18.13
N LEU A 140 13.44 -20.34 -17.47
CA LEU A 140 14.25 -19.53 -16.59
C LEU A 140 14.47 -20.25 -15.25
N LYS A 141 15.72 -20.32 -14.82
CA LYS A 141 16.08 -20.85 -13.49
C LYS A 141 16.01 -19.75 -12.45
N LEU A 142 14.80 -19.23 -12.21
CA LEU A 142 14.58 -18.26 -11.15
C LEU A 142 14.65 -18.95 -9.77
N PRO A 143 15.37 -18.38 -8.79
CA PRO A 143 15.32 -18.86 -7.41
C PRO A 143 13.88 -18.85 -6.88
N LYS A 144 13.51 -19.81 -6.02
CA LYS A 144 12.18 -19.84 -5.37
C LYS A 144 11.86 -18.58 -4.56
N SER A 145 12.89 -17.84 -4.17
CA SER A 145 12.81 -16.57 -3.43
C SER A 145 12.58 -15.35 -4.33
N ILE A 146 12.38 -15.55 -5.64
CA ILE A 146 12.07 -14.52 -6.65
C ILE A 146 10.86 -15.00 -7.45
N CYS A 147 9.85 -14.13 -7.59
CA CYS A 147 8.64 -14.43 -8.35
C CYS A 147 8.28 -13.24 -9.24
N ILE A 148 7.98 -13.51 -10.51
CA ILE A 148 7.43 -12.51 -11.43
C ILE A 148 5.91 -12.55 -11.25
N GLY A 149 5.34 -11.45 -10.74
CA GLY A 149 3.91 -11.35 -10.43
C GLY A 149 3.08 -10.80 -11.59
N ALA A 150 3.63 -9.87 -12.36
CA ALA A 150 2.96 -9.26 -13.50
C ALA A 150 3.99 -8.75 -14.52
N ILE A 151 3.56 -8.65 -15.78
CA ILE A 151 4.31 -8.00 -16.86
C ILE A 151 3.38 -6.96 -17.49
N TYR A 152 3.83 -5.73 -17.60
CA TYR A 152 3.15 -4.68 -18.35
C TYR A 152 3.80 -4.57 -19.72
N LYS A 153 3.01 -4.91 -20.74
CA LYS A 153 3.39 -5.00 -22.16
C LYS A 153 2.23 -4.46 -22.99
N ASP A 154 2.54 -3.66 -24.01
CA ASP A 154 1.55 -3.13 -24.96
C ASP A 154 0.33 -2.46 -24.29
N ASP A 155 0.59 -1.70 -23.23
CA ASP A 155 -0.42 -1.04 -22.38
C ASP A 155 -1.40 -1.98 -21.64
N GLU A 156 -1.07 -3.26 -21.54
CA GLU A 156 -1.84 -4.26 -20.79
C GLU A 156 -1.04 -4.90 -19.67
N ILE A 157 -1.74 -5.30 -18.60
CA ILE A 157 -1.18 -6.10 -17.52
C ILE A 157 -1.41 -7.58 -17.82
N ILE A 158 -0.33 -8.32 -17.98
CA ILE A 158 -0.30 -9.76 -18.23
C ILE A 158 0.07 -10.49 -16.95
N ILE A 159 -0.76 -11.45 -16.54
CA ILE A 159 -0.39 -12.40 -15.49
C ILE A 159 0.50 -13.48 -16.11
N PRO A 160 1.77 -13.59 -15.70
CA PRO A 160 2.74 -14.48 -16.31
C PRO A 160 2.38 -15.95 -16.11
N LYS A 161 2.54 -16.73 -17.18
CA LYS A 161 2.49 -18.19 -17.20
C LYS A 161 3.84 -18.74 -17.66
N GLY A 162 4.02 -20.06 -17.60
CA GLY A 162 5.27 -20.70 -18.03
C GLY A 162 5.69 -20.37 -19.47
N ASP A 163 4.72 -20.16 -20.37
CA ASP A 163 4.97 -19.86 -21.79
C ASP A 163 5.07 -18.37 -22.09
N THR A 164 4.86 -17.50 -21.09
CA THR A 164 5.00 -16.06 -21.27
C THR A 164 6.45 -15.71 -21.61
N ILE A 165 6.64 -14.82 -22.56
CA ILE A 165 7.94 -14.31 -23.00
C ILE A 165 7.99 -12.83 -22.68
N ILE A 166 9.08 -12.42 -22.04
CA ILE A 166 9.38 -11.01 -21.74
C ILE A 166 10.16 -10.44 -22.91
N ASP A 167 9.68 -9.32 -23.44
CA ASP A 167 10.33 -8.57 -24.51
C ASP A 167 11.15 -7.41 -23.96
N ILE A 168 12.01 -6.85 -24.80
CA ILE A 168 12.82 -5.68 -24.45
C ILE A 168 11.87 -4.51 -24.15
N ASN A 169 12.15 -3.77 -23.08
CA ASN A 169 11.38 -2.64 -22.56
C ASN A 169 10.07 -2.96 -21.82
N ASP A 170 9.67 -4.23 -21.73
CA ASP A 170 8.59 -4.64 -20.84
C ASP A 170 8.87 -4.17 -19.41
N ILE A 171 7.80 -3.78 -18.70
CA ILE A 171 7.90 -3.47 -17.28
C ILE A 171 7.48 -4.72 -16.50
N ILE A 172 8.36 -5.20 -15.63
CA ILE A 172 8.18 -6.43 -14.88
C ILE A 172 7.94 -6.07 -13.42
N ILE A 173 6.88 -6.63 -12.84
CA ILE A 173 6.62 -6.57 -11.40
C ILE A 173 7.15 -7.87 -10.78
N VAL A 174 8.18 -7.75 -9.94
CA VAL A 174 8.86 -8.88 -9.29
C VAL A 174 8.78 -8.74 -7.79
N PHE A 175 8.47 -9.84 -7.11
CA PHE A 175 8.74 -10.00 -5.70
C PHE A 175 10.09 -10.70 -5.49
N ALA A 176 10.90 -10.22 -4.55
CA ALA A 176 12.09 -10.93 -4.09
C ALA A 176 12.27 -10.84 -2.57
N GLU A 177 12.67 -11.95 -1.95
CA GLU A 177 13.11 -11.93 -0.55
C GLU A 177 14.35 -11.05 -0.40
N LYS A 178 14.52 -10.38 0.75
CA LYS A 178 15.61 -9.42 1.00
C LYS A 178 17.01 -9.99 0.72
N LYS A 179 17.25 -11.26 1.06
CA LYS A 179 18.52 -11.98 0.78
C LYS A 179 18.78 -12.25 -0.70
N SER A 180 17.77 -12.11 -1.56
CA SER A 180 17.83 -12.46 -2.99
C SER A 180 17.89 -11.24 -3.91
N VAL A 181 17.85 -10.03 -3.37
CA VAL A 181 17.88 -8.80 -4.17
C VAL A 181 19.14 -8.72 -5.04
N LYS A 182 20.34 -9.05 -4.51
CA LYS A 182 21.58 -9.14 -5.30
C LYS A 182 21.54 -10.19 -6.43
N LYS A 183 20.78 -11.26 -6.25
CA LYS A 183 20.58 -12.26 -7.32
C LYS A 183 19.65 -11.73 -8.39
N LEU A 184 18.59 -11.03 -7.97
CA LEU A 184 17.66 -10.37 -8.89
C LEU A 184 18.39 -9.34 -9.76
N GLU A 185 19.25 -8.52 -9.19
CA GLU A 185 20.14 -7.60 -9.92
C GLU A 185 20.94 -8.29 -11.03
N THR A 186 21.55 -9.43 -10.70
CA THR A 186 22.32 -10.23 -11.66
C THR A 186 21.45 -10.81 -12.78
N ILE A 187 20.23 -11.24 -12.45
CA ILE A 187 19.28 -11.80 -13.42
C ILE A 187 18.81 -10.71 -14.40
N LEU A 188 18.54 -9.53 -13.87
CA LEU A 188 18.11 -8.37 -14.64
C LEU A 188 19.27 -7.62 -15.31
N SER A 189 20.52 -7.98 -14.99
CA SER A 189 21.74 -7.30 -15.45
C SER A 189 21.76 -5.81 -15.11
N ILE A 190 21.25 -5.45 -13.94
CA ILE A 190 21.11 -4.07 -13.46
C ILE A 190 21.62 -3.98 -12.00
N ARG A 191 22.09 -2.81 -11.58
CA ARG A 191 22.39 -2.49 -10.17
C ARG A 191 21.19 -1.79 -9.54
N MET A 192 20.77 -2.22 -8.36
CA MET A 192 19.78 -1.52 -7.55
C MET A 192 20.51 -0.66 -6.52
N ASP A 193 20.19 0.63 -6.50
CA ASP A 193 20.64 1.52 -5.45
C ASP A 193 19.80 1.24 -4.18
N LEU A 194 20.25 0.26 -3.41
CA LEU A 194 19.72 -0.05 -2.08
C LEU A 194 20.44 0.85 -1.06
N ILE A 195 19.71 1.78 -0.46
CA ILE A 195 20.12 2.48 0.77
C ILE A 195 19.40 1.82 1.94
#